data_AF-A0A524L0M6-F1
#
_entry.id   AF-A0A524L0M6-F1
#
_cell.length_a   1.000
_cell.length_b   1.000
_cell.length_c   1.000
_cell.angle_alpha   90.00
_cell.angle_beta   90.00
_cell.angle_gamma   90.00
#
_symmetry.space_group_name_H-M   'P 1'
#
loop_
_entity.id
_entity.type
_entity.pdbx_description
1 polymer ?
#
loop_
_entity_poly.entity_id
_entity_poly.type
_entity_poly.pdbx_seq_one_letter_code
_entity_poly.pdbx_strand_id
1 'polypeptide(L)' 'MEREVKNKAASVRARLMNIARAEKIDFDFLLLRYFQERFLYRLAISEFSDRFILKGEKFNG' A
#
# COMPACT_ATOMS: atom_id res chain seq x y z
N MET A 1 -18.86 14.62 -22.53
CA MET A 1 -18.59 13.20 -22.27
C MET A 1 -18.13 13.09 -20.83
N GLU A 2 -19.01 12.65 -19.95
CA GLU A 2 -18.74 12.52 -18.52
C GLU A 2 -17.66 11.44 -18.35
N ARG A 3 -16.52 11.78 -17.75
CA ARG A 3 -15.44 10.82 -17.52
C ARG A 3 -15.94 9.87 -16.43
N GLU A 4 -16.29 8.66 -16.82
CA GLU A 4 -16.61 7.56 -15.92
C GLU A 4 -15.60 7.57 -14.76
N VAL A 5 -16.09 7.60 -13.51
CA VAL A 5 -15.23 7.57 -12.33
C VAL A 5 -14.54 6.21 -12.30
N LYS A 6 -13.40 6.14 -12.99
CA LYS A 6 -12.56 4.95 -13.10
C LYS A 6 -12.25 4.52 -11.67
N ASN A 7 -12.80 3.38 -11.25
CA ASN A 7 -12.65 2.89 -9.89
C ASN A 7 -11.16 2.77 -9.55
N LYS A 8 -10.62 3.76 -8.82
CA LYS A 8 -9.18 3.86 -8.53
C LYS A 8 -8.69 2.63 -7.77
N ALA A 9 -9.53 2.06 -6.90
CA ALA A 9 -9.21 0.84 -6.17
C ALA A 9 -9.05 -0.36 -7.13
N ALA A 10 -9.96 -0.51 -8.11
CA ALA A 10 -9.85 -1.55 -9.12
C ALA A 10 -8.57 -1.38 -9.98
N SER A 11 -8.22 -0.14 -10.35
CA SER A 11 -6.99 0.15 -11.09
C SER A 11 -5.72 -0.15 -10.30
N VAL A 12 -5.69 0.18 -9.00
CA VAL A 12 -4.56 -0.15 -8.11
C VAL A 12 -4.44 -1.66 -7.93
N ARG A 13 -5.55 -2.36 -7.69
CA ARG A 13 -5.55 -3.82 -7.54
C ARG A 13 -5.02 -4.52 -8.78
N ALA A 14 -5.46 -4.10 -9.98
CA ALA A 14 -4.97 -4.64 -11.24
C ALA A 14 -3.45 -4.42 -11.41
N ARG A 15 -2.95 -3.22 -11.06
CA ARG A 15 -1.52 -2.92 -11.11
C ARG A 15 -0.71 -3.80 -10.14
N LEU A 16 -1.16 -3.96 -8.90
CA LEU A 16 -0.50 -4.81 -7.91
C LEU A 16 -0.52 -6.28 -8.34
N MET A 17 -1.62 -6.76 -8.93
CA MET A 17 -1.71 -8.13 -9.46
C MET A 17 -0.71 -8.36 -10.60
N ASN A 18 -0.54 -7.37 -11.49
CA ASN A 18 0.45 -7.46 -12.57
C ASN A 18 1.88 -7.50 -12.03
N ILE A 19 2.20 -6.69 -11.00
CA ILE A 19 3.51 -6.69 -10.35
C ILE A 19 3.76 -8.04 -9.65
N ALA A 20 2.80 -8.55 -8.88
CA ALA A 20 2.92 -9.85 -8.20
C ALA A 20 3.25 -10.99 -9.17
N ARG A 21 2.58 -11.00 -10.34
CA ARG A 21 2.84 -11.98 -11.41
C ARG A 21 4.21 -11.82 -12.05
N ALA A 22 4.62 -10.57 -12.35
CA ALA A 22 5.91 -10.30 -12.98
C ALA A 22 7.09 -10.68 -12.08
N GLU A 23 6.99 -10.35 -10.79
CA GLU A 23 8.04 -10.59 -9.79
C GLU A 23 7.95 -11.97 -9.13
N LYS A 24 6.91 -12.76 -9.46
CA LYS A 24 6.62 -14.08 -8.86
C LYS A 24 6.55 -14.03 -7.33
N ILE A 25 5.96 -12.98 -6.78
CA ILE A 25 5.74 -12.79 -5.34
C ILE A 25 4.27 -13.02 -4.99
N ASP A 26 4.03 -13.38 -3.74
CA ASP A 26 2.67 -13.52 -3.22
C ASP A 26 1.91 -12.19 -3.30
N PHE A 27 0.68 -12.23 -3.82
CA PHE A 27 -0.13 -11.04 -4.03
C PHE A 27 -0.59 -10.42 -2.71
N ASP A 28 -0.93 -11.24 -1.71
CA ASP A 28 -1.41 -10.75 -0.42
C ASP A 28 -0.27 -10.09 0.36
N PHE A 29 0.94 -10.64 0.28
CA PHE A 29 2.16 -9.99 0.78
C PHE A 29 2.40 -8.62 0.14
N LEU A 30 2.34 -8.54 -1.20
CA LEU A 30 2.52 -7.26 -1.91
C LEU A 30 1.41 -6.26 -1.56
N LEU A 31 0.17 -6.72 -1.46
CA LEU A 31 -0.98 -5.90 -1.10
C LEU A 31 -0.83 -5.33 0.31
N LEU A 32 -0.42 -6.15 1.27
CA LEU A 32 -0.16 -5.74 2.65
C LEU A 32 0.95 -4.70 2.72
N ARG A 33 2.08 -4.93 2.02
CA ARG A 33 3.18 -3.97 1.94
C ARG A 33 2.73 -2.64 1.34
N TYR A 34 2.02 -2.67 0.22
CA TYR A 34 1.49 -1.46 -0.41
C TYR A 34 0.54 -0.69 0.53
N PHE A 35 -0.33 -1.40 1.24
CA PHE A 35 -1.23 -0.79 2.22
C PHE A 35 -0.44 -0.10 3.35
N GLN A 36 0.55 -0.80 3.92
CA GLN A 36 1.40 -0.27 4.99
C GLN A 36 2.14 0.99 4.54
N GLU A 37 2.83 0.95 3.40
CA GLU A 37 3.55 2.11 2.86
C GLU A 37 2.61 3.30 2.62
N ARG A 38 1.45 3.05 2.00
CA ARG A 38 0.50 4.12 1.70
C ARG A 38 -0.18 4.68 2.96
N PHE A 39 -0.41 3.83 3.96
CA PHE A 39 -0.94 4.24 5.25
C PHE A 39 0.08 5.10 6.01
N LEU A 40 1.32 4.63 6.12
CA LEU A 40 2.41 5.36 6.77
C LEU A 40 2.70 6.69 6.10
N TYR A 41 2.71 6.74 4.76
CA TYR A 41 2.83 7.99 4.02
C TYR A 41 1.73 8.99 4.39
N ARG A 42 0.46 8.55 4.42
CA ARG A 42 -0.67 9.44 4.78
C ARG A 42 -0.59 9.89 6.23
N LEU A 43 -0.16 9.02 7.13
CA LEU A 43 0.02 9.33 8.54
C LEU A 43 1.14 10.37 8.74
N ALA A 44 2.27 10.20 8.05
CA ALA A 44 3.43 11.07 8.14
C ALA A 44 3.18 12.52 7.71
N ILE A 45 2.23 12.75 6.80
CA ILE A 45 1.85 14.11 6.35
C ILE A 45 0.56 14.63 7.00
N SER A 46 0.01 13.90 7.98
CA SER A 46 -1.20 14.31 8.69
C SER A 46 -0.86 15.22 9.87
N GLU A 47 -1.85 15.96 10.38
CA GLU A 47 -1.75 16.75 11.62
C GLU A 47 -1.42 15.91 12.86
N PHE A 48 -1.53 14.58 12.76
CA PHE A 48 -1.27 13.65 13.85
C PHE A 48 0.12 13.02 13.79
N SER A 49 0.97 13.37 12.82
CA SER A 49 2.30 12.75 12.63
C SER A 49 3.11 12.67 13.92
N ASP A 50 3.11 13.75 14.69
CA ASP A 50 3.93 13.90 15.89
C ASP A 50 3.39 13.10 17.10
N ARG A 51 2.22 12.46 16.93
CA ARG A 51 1.59 11.61 17.94
C ARG A 51 1.95 10.13 17.79
N PHE A 52 2.64 9.74 16.72
CA PHE A 52 2.96 8.35 16.42
C PHE A 52 4.45 8.15 16.18
N ILE A 53 4.96 7.00 16.62
CA ILE A 53 6.32 6.54 16.31
C ILE A 53 6.20 5.24 15.52
N LEU A 54 6.90 5.16 14.39
CA LEU A 54 7.03 3.93 13.64
C LEU A 54 8.02 3.00 14.35
N LYS A 55 7.56 1.80 14.73
CA LYS A 55 8.39 0.76 15.33
C LYS A 55 8.26 -0.53 14.50
N GLY A 56 9.39 -1.20 14.27
CA GLY A 56 9.44 -2.53 13.65
C GLY A 56 9.44 -3.65 14.69
N GLU A 57 9.01 -4.84 14.25
CA GLU A 57 9.27 -6.10 14.95
C GLU A 57 10.78 -6.36 15.04
N LYS A 58 11.25 -7.02 16.11
CA LYS A 58 12.62 -7.54 16.13
C LYS A 58 12.67 -8.78 15.24
N PHE A 59 13.52 -8.76 14.20
CA PHE A 59 13.88 -9.96 13.46
C PHE A 59 14.75 -10.83 14.38
N ASN A 60 14.17 -11.86 15.01
CA ASN A 60 14.93 -12.91 15.65
C ASN A 60 15.17 -14.00 14.60
N GLY A 61 16.40 -14.06 14.10
CA GLY A 61 16.90 -15.17 13.27
C GLY A 61 17.29 -16.36 14.12
#